data_AF-A0A3M0I127-F1
#
_entry.id   AF-A0A3M0I127-F1
#
_cell.length_a   1.000
_cell.length_b   1.000
_cell.length_c   1.000
_cell.angle_alpha   90.00
_cell.angle_beta   90.00
_cell.angle_gamma   90.00
#
_symmetry.space_group_name_H-M   'P 1'
#
loop_
_entity.id
_entity.type
_entity.pdbx_description
1 polymer ?
#
loop_
_entity_poly.entity_id
_entity_poly.type
_entity_poly.pdbx_seq_one_letter_code
_entity_poly.pdbx_strand_id
1 'polypeptide(L)'
;MTCIPRGPHPPCPVDGCEHDDPDGTLAQQGRALLARRLIGTADPAGCSCTKCTGDPFDDTEAAQALDHLSDREAVLFLLDVIRQDRYTKCGQCGGLVVHFADTVAGQVNYARGECPFHPVE
;
A
#
# COMPACT_ATOMS: atom_id res chain seq x y z
N MET A 1 -0.19 -10.84 19.94
CA MET A 1 -1.46 -10.45 19.27
C MET A 1 -1.09 -10.03 17.87
N THR A 2 -1.42 -10.85 16.87
CA THR A 2 -1.03 -10.60 15.47
C THR A 2 -2.15 -9.81 14.82
N CYS A 3 -1.87 -8.57 14.43
CA CYS A 3 -2.79 -7.79 13.61
C CYS A 3 -2.80 -8.43 12.22
N ILE A 4 -3.94 -9.01 11.82
CA ILE A 4 -4.04 -9.69 10.52
C ILE A 4 -4.19 -8.60 9.45
N PRO A 5 -3.30 -8.52 8.45
CA PRO A 5 -3.47 -7.59 7.33
C PRO A 5 -4.83 -7.82 6.67
N ARG A 6 -5.39 -6.79 6.04
CA ARG A 6 -6.59 -6.97 5.20
C ARG A 6 -6.32 -8.13 4.24
N GLY A 7 -7.31 -9.01 4.09
CA GLY A 7 -7.15 -10.24 3.30
C GLY A 7 -6.43 -9.94 1.99
N PRO A 8 -5.39 -10.71 1.64
CA PRO A 8 -4.49 -10.33 0.56
C PRO A 8 -5.28 -10.15 -0.72
N HIS A 9 -4.94 -9.12 -1.48
CA HIS A 9 -5.28 -9.13 -2.90
C HIS A 9 -4.78 -10.46 -3.47
N PRO A 10 -5.63 -11.20 -4.21
CA PRO A 10 -5.28 -12.54 -4.65
C PRO A 10 -3.99 -12.53 -5.47
N PRO A 11 -3.13 -13.56 -5.34
CA PRO A 11 -1.95 -13.71 -6.18
C PRO A 11 -2.35 -13.81 -7.65
N CYS A 12 -1.43 -13.46 -8.55
CA CYS A 12 -1.67 -13.53 -9.98
C CYS A 12 -1.70 -15.02 -10.41
N PRO A 13 -2.76 -15.50 -11.09
CA PRO A 13 -2.84 -16.89 -11.52
C PRO A 13 -1.96 -17.22 -12.75
N VAL A 14 -1.22 -16.24 -13.28
CA VAL A 14 -0.35 -16.41 -14.45
C VAL A 14 1.02 -16.91 -14.01
N ASP A 15 1.37 -18.13 -14.40
CA ASP A 15 2.68 -18.72 -14.14
C ASP A 15 3.81 -17.83 -14.68
N GLY A 16 4.81 -17.58 -13.83
CA GLY A 16 5.98 -16.76 -14.18
C GLY A 16 5.71 -15.25 -14.20
N CYS A 17 4.58 -14.78 -13.66
CA CYS A 17 4.34 -13.35 -13.49
C CYS A 17 5.39 -12.74 -12.55
N GLU A 18 6.24 -11.87 -13.10
CA GLU A 18 7.26 -11.14 -12.33
C GLU A 18 6.67 -10.26 -11.22
N HIS A 19 5.39 -9.90 -11.33
CA HIS A 19 4.67 -9.11 -10.33
C HIS A 19 3.98 -9.95 -9.25
N ASP A 20 4.00 -11.28 -9.34
CA ASP A 20 3.57 -12.16 -8.24
C ASP A 20 4.59 -12.20 -7.10
N ASP A 21 5.80 -11.66 -7.36
CA ASP A 21 6.86 -11.43 -6.37
C ASP A 21 7.18 -12.66 -5.49
N PRO A 22 7.49 -13.82 -6.10
CA PRO A 22 7.72 -15.06 -5.36
C PRO A 22 8.87 -14.95 -4.34
N ASP A 23 9.83 -14.06 -4.60
CA ASP A 23 11.00 -13.83 -3.75
C ASP A 23 10.81 -12.65 -2.75
N GLY A 24 9.64 -11.99 -2.73
CA GLY A 24 9.32 -10.89 -1.82
C GLY A 24 10.12 -9.59 -2.06
N THR A 25 10.82 -9.49 -3.19
CA THR A 25 11.74 -8.39 -3.49
C THR A 25 10.97 -7.11 -3.83
N LEU A 26 9.91 -7.21 -4.63
CA LEU A 26 9.06 -6.07 -4.97
C LEU A 26 8.27 -5.60 -3.76
N ALA A 27 7.78 -6.51 -2.91
CA ALA A 27 7.09 -6.18 -1.68
C ALA A 27 8.00 -5.42 -0.72
N GLN A 28 9.25 -5.86 -0.56
CA GLN A 28 10.23 -5.14 0.27
C GLN A 28 10.51 -3.73 -0.28
N GLN A 29 10.67 -3.58 -1.59
CA GLN A 29 10.86 -2.27 -2.22
C GLN A 29 9.63 -1.36 -2.05
N GLY A 30 8.42 -1.90 -2.20
CA GLY A 30 7.16 -1.19 -1.99
C GLY A 30 6.99 -0.72 -0.54
N ARG A 31 7.32 -1.57 0.43
CA ARG A 31 7.33 -1.21 1.86
C ARG A 31 8.32 -0.09 2.14
N ALA A 32 9.53 -0.16 1.58
CA ALA A 32 10.54 0.89 1.72
C ALA A 32 10.10 2.21 1.10
N LEU A 33 9.44 2.18 -0.06
CA LEU A 33 8.88 3.36 -0.71
C LEU A 33 7.77 3.99 0.15
N LEU A 34 6.86 3.17 0.67
CA LEU A 34 5.78 3.63 1.54
C LEU A 34 6.30 4.20 2.86
N ALA A 35 7.30 3.56 3.48
CA ALA A 35 7.96 4.07 4.68
C ALA A 35 8.47 5.50 4.49
N ARG A 36 9.21 5.73 3.40
CA ARG A 36 9.71 7.07 3.03
C ARG A 36 8.59 8.07 2.82
N ARG A 37 7.47 7.63 2.23
CA ARG A 37 6.29 8.48 2.06
C ARG A 37 5.69 8.85 3.42
N LEU A 38 5.46 7.88 4.30
CA LEU A 38 4.86 8.09 5.63
C LEU A 38 5.68 9.05 6.51
N ILE A 39 7.00 8.82 6.57
CA ILE A 39 7.93 9.65 7.34
C ILE A 39 8.17 11.01 6.65
N GLY A 40 8.02 11.08 5.33
CA GLY A 40 8.23 12.30 4.55
C GLY A 40 6.99 13.16 4.33
N THR A 41 5.77 12.67 4.59
CA THR A 41 4.53 13.40 4.33
C THR A 41 4.19 14.40 5.43
N ALA A 42 4.87 15.55 5.43
CA ALA A 42 4.23 16.83 5.66
C ALA A 42 4.18 17.51 4.29
N ASP A 43 3.03 17.55 3.61
CA ASP A 43 2.97 18.09 2.25
C ASP A 43 3.04 19.63 2.28
N PRO A 44 4.08 20.27 1.72
CA PRO A 44 4.27 21.73 1.80
C PRO A 44 3.43 22.51 0.78
N ALA A 45 2.60 21.87 -0.04
CA ALA A 45 1.85 22.52 -1.13
C ALA A 45 0.58 23.28 -0.67
N GLY A 46 0.65 24.02 0.43
CA GLY A 46 -0.37 25.02 0.80
C GLY A 46 -1.73 24.48 1.24
N CYS A 47 -1.87 23.18 1.51
CA CYS A 47 -3.09 22.62 2.05
C CYS A 47 -3.10 22.77 3.59
N SER A 48 -4.05 23.52 4.13
CA SER A 48 -4.17 23.85 5.56
C SER A 48 -5.05 22.86 6.35
N CYS A 49 -5.37 21.69 5.79
CA CYS A 49 -6.10 20.67 6.53
C CYS A 49 -5.17 19.94 7.51
N THR A 50 -5.72 19.43 8.62
CA THR A 50 -4.96 18.70 9.66
C THR A 50 -4.17 17.51 9.12
N LYS A 51 -4.57 16.94 7.97
CA LYS A 51 -3.84 15.88 7.25
C LYS A 51 -2.56 16.36 6.56
N CYS A 52 -2.52 17.61 6.12
CA CYS A 52 -1.40 18.20 5.39
C CYS A 52 -0.49 19.05 6.29
N THR A 53 -1.04 19.53 7.41
CA THR A 53 -0.30 20.26 8.46
C THR A 53 0.05 19.37 9.66
N GLY A 54 -0.27 18.08 9.60
CA GLY A 54 0.03 17.12 10.66
C GLY A 54 1.52 16.80 10.69
N ASP A 55 2.01 16.41 11.87
CA ASP A 55 3.37 15.90 11.99
C ASP A 55 3.52 14.65 11.11
N PRO A 56 4.64 14.53 10.35
CA PRO A 56 4.96 13.30 9.65
C PRO A 56 5.06 12.14 10.65
N PHE A 57 4.83 10.92 10.16
CA PHE A 57 4.84 9.76 11.05
C PHE A 57 6.25 9.53 11.57
N ASP A 58 6.37 9.14 12.83
CA ASP A 58 7.65 8.66 13.33
C ASP A 58 7.96 7.24 12.79
N ASP A 59 9.19 6.78 12.99
CA ASP A 59 9.63 5.46 12.51
C ASP A 59 8.78 4.32 13.09
N THR A 60 8.26 4.47 14.30
CA THR A 60 7.44 3.45 14.98
C THR A 60 6.04 3.40 14.37
N GLU A 61 5.42 4.55 14.15
CA GLU A 61 4.13 4.68 13.47
C GLU A 61 4.19 4.16 12.04
N ALA A 62 5.28 4.47 11.31
CA ALA A 62 5.52 3.95 9.98
C ALA A 62 5.68 2.43 10.00
N ALA A 63 6.49 1.88 10.92
CA ALA A 63 6.67 0.43 11.04
C ALA A 63 5.33 -0.30 11.34
N GLN A 64 4.52 0.24 12.26
CA GLN A 64 3.20 -0.31 12.56
C GLN A 64 2.27 -0.27 11.35
N ALA A 65 2.31 0.81 10.57
CA ALA A 65 1.54 0.92 9.33
C ALA A 65 1.95 -0.10 8.27
N LEU A 66 3.24 -0.42 8.18
CA LEU A 66 3.75 -1.46 7.28
C LEU A 66 3.36 -2.86 7.76
N ASP A 67 3.27 -3.11 9.06
CA ASP A 67 2.85 -4.42 9.62
C ASP A 67 1.42 -4.79 9.17
N HIS A 68 0.59 -3.79 8.88
CA HIS A 68 -0.77 -3.95 8.37
C HIS A 68 -0.87 -4.15 6.85
N LEU A 69 0.23 -3.95 6.13
CA LEU A 69 0.28 -4.00 4.67
C LEU A 69 0.51 -5.44 4.22
N SER A 70 -0.27 -5.93 3.24
CA SER A 70 0.03 -7.18 2.56
C SER A 70 1.18 -7.00 1.55
N ASP A 71 1.91 -8.07 1.24
CA ASP A 71 2.99 -8.00 0.24
C ASP A 71 2.46 -7.57 -1.12
N ARG A 72 1.27 -8.04 -1.50
CA ARG A 72 0.63 -7.63 -2.75
C ARG A 72 0.32 -6.13 -2.78
N GLU A 73 -0.22 -5.54 -1.71
CA GLU A 73 -0.41 -4.08 -1.65
C GLU A 73 0.91 -3.32 -1.77
N ALA A 74 1.98 -3.83 -1.15
CA ALA A 74 3.31 -3.22 -1.28
C ALA A 74 3.79 -3.23 -2.74
N VAL A 75 3.65 -4.36 -3.44
CA VAL A 75 3.98 -4.46 -4.88
C VAL A 75 3.13 -3.50 -5.70
N LEU A 76 1.82 -3.44 -5.47
CA LEU A 76 0.94 -2.57 -6.23
C LEU A 76 1.18 -1.09 -5.99
N PHE A 77 1.57 -0.74 -4.77
CA PHE A 77 1.98 0.62 -4.44
C PHE A 77 3.30 0.97 -5.13
N LEU A 78 4.26 0.04 -5.15
CA LEU A 78 5.53 0.23 -5.87
C LEU A 78 5.31 0.48 -7.37
N LEU A 79 4.35 -0.23 -7.96
CA LEU A 79 4.03 -0.17 -9.39
C LEU A 79 3.03 0.92 -9.75
N ASP A 80 2.69 1.82 -8.81
CA ASP A 80 1.75 2.95 -8.98
C ASP A 80 0.34 2.52 -9.46
N VAL A 81 -0.05 1.29 -9.13
CA VAL A 81 -1.39 0.75 -9.44
C VAL A 81 -2.40 1.18 -8.39
N ILE A 82 -1.94 1.32 -7.15
CA ILE A 82 -2.71 1.88 -6.04
C ILE A 82 -1.93 3.03 -5.42
N ARG A 83 -2.65 4.01 -4.89
CA ARG A 83 -2.08 5.16 -4.19
C ARG A 83 -2.62 5.25 -2.78
N GLN A 84 -1.80 5.76 -1.87
CA GLN A 84 -2.20 6.04 -0.49
C GLN A 84 -3.31 7.12 -0.46
N ASP A 85 -4.45 6.80 0.16
CA ASP A 85 -5.65 7.66 0.25
C ASP A 85 -5.82 8.25 1.66
N ARG A 86 -5.89 7.37 2.67
CA ARG A 86 -6.15 7.76 4.06
C ARG A 86 -5.55 6.79 5.05
N TYR A 87 -5.62 7.17 6.32
CA TYR A 87 -5.18 6.38 7.46
C TYR A 87 -6.30 6.25 8.48
N THR A 88 -6.33 5.14 9.20
CA THR A 88 -7.17 4.96 10.38
C THR A 88 -6.40 4.23 11.47
N LYS A 89 -6.77 4.40 12.73
CA LYS A 89 -6.22 3.57 13.81
C LYS A 89 -6.81 2.16 13.75
N CYS A 90 -5.96 1.16 13.93
CA CYS A 90 -6.35 -0.22 14.13
C CYS A 90 -7.07 -0.35 15.48
N GLY A 91 -8.27 -0.91 15.48
CA GLY A 91 -9.03 -1.13 16.71
C GLY A 91 -8.43 -2.18 17.65
N GLN A 92 -7.46 -2.98 17.19
CA GLN A 92 -6.84 -4.05 17.97
C GLN A 92 -5.48 -3.66 18.57
N CYS A 93 -4.53 -3.23 17.73
CA CYS A 93 -3.18 -2.85 18.18
C CYS A 93 -3.00 -1.33 18.35
N GLY A 94 -3.98 -0.50 17.98
CA GLY A 94 -3.88 0.96 18.04
C GLY A 94 -2.98 1.60 16.97
N GLY A 95 -2.17 0.79 16.28
CA GLY A 95 -1.30 1.22 15.18
C GLY A 95 -2.05 1.75 13.97
N LEU A 96 -1.35 2.45 13.08
CA LEU A 96 -1.97 3.06 11.91
C LEU A 96 -2.20 2.03 10.80
N VAL A 97 -3.29 2.15 10.07
CA VAL A 97 -3.62 1.32 8.91
C VAL A 97 -3.71 2.24 7.70
N VAL A 98 -2.90 1.95 6.68
CA VAL A 98 -2.95 2.66 5.39
C VAL A 98 -4.12 2.11 4.57
N HIS A 99 -4.89 3.02 3.97
CA HIS A 99 -5.92 2.69 3.00
C HIS A 99 -5.48 3.23 1.66
N PHE A 100 -5.61 2.38 0.64
CA PHE A 100 -5.29 2.73 -0.73
C PHE A 100 -6.56 2.99 -1.53
N ALA A 101 -6.40 3.76 -2.59
CA ALA A 101 -7.36 3.89 -3.69
C ALA A 101 -6.66 3.46 -4.97
N ASP A 102 -7.41 2.88 -5.90
CA ASP A 102 -6.89 2.56 -7.22
C ASP A 102 -6.47 3.84 -7.96
N THR A 103 -5.36 3.77 -8.69
CA THR A 103 -5.02 4.79 -9.67
C THR A 103 -5.84 4.57 -10.93
N VAL A 104 -5.87 5.55 -11.85
CA VAL A 104 -6.54 5.37 -13.15
C VAL A 104 -5.97 4.16 -13.90
N ALA A 105 -4.68 3.90 -13.75
CA ALA A 105 -4.03 2.70 -14.29
C ALA A 105 -4.50 1.41 -13.60
N GLY A 106 -4.72 1.42 -12.28
CA GLY A 106 -5.25 0.28 -11.54
C GLY A 106 -6.73 -0.02 -11.78
N GLN A 107 -7.56 1.02 -12.00
CA GLN A 107 -9.00 0.89 -12.17
C GLN A 107 -9.41 0.05 -13.40
N VAL A 108 -8.60 0.07 -14.46
CA VAL A 108 -8.92 -0.62 -15.72
C VAL A 108 -8.88 -2.14 -15.57
N ASN A 109 -8.06 -2.67 -14.66
CA ASN A 109 -7.84 -4.11 -14.53
C ASN A 109 -8.39 -4.71 -13.23
N TYR A 110 -8.47 -3.94 -12.13
CA TYR A 110 -8.98 -4.47 -10.85
C TYR A 110 -10.49 -4.69 -10.81
N ALA A 111 -11.27 -3.91 -11.54
CA ALA A 111 -12.74 -4.04 -11.56
C ALA A 111 -13.21 -5.42 -12.06
N ARG A 112 -12.33 -6.18 -12.71
CA ARG A 112 -12.60 -7.53 -13.22
C ARG A 112 -12.03 -8.65 -12.36
N GLY A 113 -11.35 -8.33 -11.26
CA GLY A 113 -10.63 -9.32 -10.45
C GLY A 113 -9.39 -9.89 -11.16
N GLU A 114 -8.85 -9.15 -12.13
CA GLU A 114 -7.76 -9.58 -13.01
C GLU A 114 -6.42 -8.99 -12.54
N CYS A 115 -5.32 -9.62 -12.97
CA CYS A 115 -4.01 -9.05 -12.73
C CYS A 115 -3.84 -7.78 -13.58
N PRO A 116 -3.43 -6.63 -13.00
CA PRO A 116 -3.24 -5.39 -13.75
C PRO A 116 -2.17 -5.43 -14.84
N PHE A 117 -1.36 -6.48 -14.88
CA PHE A 117 -0.26 -6.66 -15.82
C PHE A 117 -0.52 -7.74 -16.88
N HIS A 118 -1.56 -8.55 -16.70
CA HIS A 118 -1.96 -9.57 -17.65
C HIS A 118 -3.45 -9.44 -17.92
N PRO A 119 -3.86 -8.69 -18.95
CA PRO A 119 -5.23 -8.78 -19.42
C PRO A 119 -5.46 -10.22 -19.89
N VAL A 120 -6.49 -10.87 -19.38
CA VAL A 120 -6.98 -12.11 -19.98
C VAL A 120 -7.61 -11.75 -21.33
N GLU A 121 -7.17 -12.42 -22.38
CA GLU A 121 -7.75 -12.32 -23.73
C GLU A 121 -9.24 -12.73 -23.75
#